data_AF-A0A0D0C982-F1
#
_entry.id   AF-A0A0D0C982-F1
#
_cell.length_a   1.000
_cell.length_b   1.000
_cell.length_c   1.000
_cell.angle_alpha   90.00
_cell.angle_beta   90.00
_cell.angle_gamma   90.00
#
_symmetry.space_group_name_H-M   'P 1'
#
loop_
_entity.id
_entity.type
_entity.pdbx_description
1 polymer ?
#
loop_
_entity_poly.entity_id
_entity_poly.type
_entity_poly.pdbx_seq_one_letter_code
_entity_poly.pdbx_strand_id
1 'polypeptide(L)'
;MTIIPGPREPELDNLAHYLKPIVDQLLIGWKRGFRISRTASSPGGNTVEVAVVLSINDLPAARKVDGSGGVKSNWLCTRCNLYGRDSAHRTDFKNWELKDPALLLQQATAYRHAQSKNERDKLFEEHAVRWSELRRLPYWDSTRMLVVDSMHAILEGLVHYHCRRVLRLDTQFVKSQGKAIHPAFIHSWKPYDPTYNLHIERRKHEVTQRDLEEDQIVRIQETLQLPFESDVPRSLTKEKLQNKLRQFRVAPLRYVWDSLNLSASLQVINKSGETNSVSAEDKSHFIQLLVDWVPDENLLFLPSIVNEGTIRHIQNVIKETVTPAWINHVPSNYCDPKAGTIKADEWRTLSTVYLPIALVILWGEKDGRPCDKHSRPLQVLDHTMALFQAT
;
A
#
# COMPACT_ATOMS: atom_id res chain seq x y z
N MET A 1 17.74 -8.63 31.90
CA MET A 1 17.61 -8.65 30.43
C MET A 1 16.43 -9.53 30.12
N THR A 2 15.36 -8.99 29.54
CA THR A 2 14.20 -9.80 29.16
C THR A 2 14.41 -10.25 27.73
N ILE A 3 14.61 -11.56 27.52
CA ILE A 3 14.78 -12.15 26.19
C ILE A 3 13.51 -12.95 25.91
N ILE A 4 12.84 -12.65 24.80
CA ILE A 4 11.73 -13.48 24.31
C ILE A 4 12.34 -14.70 23.61
N PRO A 5 12.09 -15.93 24.08
CA PRO A 5 12.67 -17.12 23.47
C PRO A 5 12.05 -17.35 22.08
N GLY A 6 12.89 -17.56 21.07
CA GLY A 6 12.48 -18.07 19.76
C GLY A 6 12.21 -19.58 19.80
N PRO A 7 11.68 -20.20 18.72
CA PRO A 7 11.44 -19.63 17.38
C PRO A 7 10.01 -19.11 17.15
N ARG A 8 9.08 -19.34 18.09
CA ARG A 8 7.69 -18.89 17.98
C ARG A 8 7.46 -17.69 18.88
N GLU A 9 6.75 -16.70 18.35
CA GLU A 9 6.35 -15.55 19.13
C GLU A 9 5.41 -15.97 20.27
N PRO A 10 5.51 -15.34 21.45
CA PRO A 10 4.58 -15.59 22.55
C PRO A 10 3.17 -15.15 22.15
N GLU A 11 2.17 -15.83 22.70
CA GLU A 11 0.78 -15.36 22.59
C GLU A 11 0.66 -13.93 23.12
N LEU A 12 -0.28 -13.17 22.56
CA LEU A 12 -0.46 -11.73 22.83
C LEU A 12 -0.56 -11.40 24.32
N ASP A 13 -1.31 -12.21 25.09
CA ASP A 13 -1.48 -12.02 26.53
C ASP A 13 -0.17 -12.31 27.30
N ASN A 14 0.71 -13.15 26.76
CA ASN A 14 1.98 -13.50 27.38
C ASN A 14 3.07 -12.43 27.18
N LEU A 15 2.93 -11.54 26.18
CA LEU A 15 3.87 -10.43 25.96
C LEU A 15 3.92 -9.50 27.19
N ALA A 16 2.80 -9.35 27.89
CA ALA A 16 2.71 -8.57 29.11
C ALA A 16 3.68 -9.07 30.20
N HIS A 17 3.90 -10.38 30.31
CA HIS A 17 4.83 -10.95 31.30
C HIS A 17 6.28 -10.52 31.05
N TYR A 18 6.66 -10.32 29.79
CA TYR A 18 8.00 -9.85 29.42
C TYR A 18 8.16 -8.33 29.62
N LEU A 19 7.12 -7.55 29.31
CA LEU A 19 7.16 -6.09 29.44
C LEU A 19 7.03 -5.63 30.90
N LYS A 20 6.28 -6.35 31.72
CA LYS A 20 6.02 -6.02 33.13
C LYS A 20 7.27 -5.64 33.94
N PRO A 21 8.34 -6.48 34.02
CA PRO A 21 9.52 -6.13 34.81
C PRO A 21 10.26 -4.89 34.28
N ILE A 22 10.24 -4.65 32.97
CA ILE A 22 10.82 -3.44 32.36
C ILE A 22 10.03 -2.21 32.78
N VAL A 23 8.70 -2.28 32.66
CA VAL A 23 7.79 -1.20 33.07
C VAL A 23 7.87 -0.92 34.57
N ASP A 24 8.05 -1.94 35.41
CA ASP A 24 8.25 -1.77 36.86
C ASP A 24 9.49 -0.92 37.16
N GLN A 25 10.60 -1.16 36.44
CA GLN A 25 11.81 -0.33 36.57
C GLN A 25 11.60 1.08 36.02
N LEU A 26 10.93 1.24 34.89
CA LEU A 26 10.62 2.56 34.31
C LEU A 26 9.74 3.41 35.25
N LEU A 27 8.78 2.80 35.94
CA LEU A 27 7.97 3.48 36.95
C LEU A 27 8.81 3.99 38.12
N ILE A 28 9.80 3.22 38.55
CA ILE A 28 10.76 3.65 39.57
C ILE A 28 11.59 4.83 39.06
N GLY A 29 12.15 4.68 37.85
CA GLY A 29 12.96 5.70 37.19
C GLY A 29 12.22 7.01 36.97
N TRP A 30 10.91 6.96 36.70
CA TRP A 30 10.07 8.14 36.53
C TRP A 30 9.68 8.81 37.85
N LYS A 31 9.29 8.03 38.87
CA LYS A 31 8.75 8.59 40.12
C LYS A 31 9.83 9.14 41.06
N ARG A 32 10.99 8.48 41.12
CA ARG A 32 12.05 8.82 42.09
C ARG A 32 13.47 8.81 41.49
N GLY A 33 13.63 8.35 40.26
CA GLY A 33 14.94 8.15 39.64
C GLY A 33 15.75 7.00 40.22
N PHE A 34 16.89 6.74 39.61
CA PHE A 34 17.92 5.80 40.08
C PHE A 34 19.14 6.58 40.56
N ARG A 35 19.58 6.33 41.80
CA ARG A 35 20.83 6.90 42.29
C ARG A 35 22.01 6.11 41.74
N ILE A 36 22.80 6.75 40.90
CA ILE A 36 24.06 6.23 40.40
C ILE A 36 25.15 6.70 41.37
N SER A 37 25.97 5.78 41.88
CA SER A 37 26.99 6.07 42.89
C SER A 37 28.13 6.95 42.39
N ARG A 38 28.38 6.95 41.07
CA ARG A 38 29.43 7.74 40.42
C ARG A 38 29.14 7.92 38.93
N THR A 39 29.42 9.10 38.40
CA THR A 39 29.49 9.35 36.95
C THR A 39 30.85 9.95 36.60
N ALA A 40 31.21 10.04 35.31
CA ALA A 40 32.49 10.64 34.89
C ALA A 40 32.64 12.08 35.39
N SER A 41 31.54 12.84 35.44
CA SER A 41 31.52 14.24 35.89
C SER A 41 31.14 14.42 37.37
N SER A 42 30.75 13.36 38.08
CA SER A 42 30.36 13.43 39.50
C SER A 42 30.86 12.21 40.29
N PRO A 43 32.01 12.32 40.98
CA PRO A 43 32.54 11.29 41.86
C PRO A 43 31.58 10.87 42.98
N GLY A 44 30.73 11.80 43.45
CA GLY A 44 29.70 11.56 44.49
C GLY A 44 28.37 11.04 43.94
N GLY A 45 28.28 10.78 42.65
CA GLY A 45 27.10 10.24 42.01
C GLY A 45 25.97 11.25 41.81
N ASN A 46 24.94 10.85 41.07
CA ASN A 46 23.76 11.65 40.76
C ASN A 46 22.51 10.77 40.71
N THR A 47 21.34 11.36 40.92
CA THR A 47 20.06 10.70 40.62
C THR A 47 19.73 10.92 39.16
N VAL A 48 19.38 9.84 38.45
CA VAL A 48 19.02 9.86 37.03
C VAL A 48 17.57 9.41 36.88
N GLU A 49 16.77 10.25 36.25
CA GLU A 49 15.39 9.92 35.86
C GLU A 49 15.39 9.21 34.51
N VAL A 50 14.45 8.29 34.33
CA VAL A 50 14.35 7.49 33.11
C VAL A 50 12.92 7.54 32.60
N ALA A 51 12.77 7.86 31.32
CA ALA A 51 11.50 7.85 30.61
C ALA A 51 11.66 7.15 29.25
N VAL A 52 10.60 6.50 28.80
CA VAL A 52 10.50 6.04 27.41
C VAL A 52 9.90 7.18 26.62
N VAL A 53 10.59 7.63 25.57
CA VAL A 53 10.09 8.73 24.72
C VAL A 53 9.37 8.18 23.50
N LEU A 54 9.95 7.18 22.83
CA LEU A 54 9.43 6.57 21.61
C LEU A 54 9.51 5.04 21.69
N SER A 55 8.56 4.36 21.05
CA SER A 55 8.63 2.94 20.71
C SER A 55 8.60 2.80 19.21
N ILE A 56 9.73 2.39 18.64
CA ILE A 56 9.93 2.16 17.20
C ILE A 56 9.88 0.66 16.97
N ASN A 57 8.88 0.19 16.24
CA ASN A 57 8.75 -1.23 15.90
C ASN A 57 8.17 -1.35 14.49
N ASP A 58 8.38 -2.51 13.87
CA ASP A 58 7.61 -2.86 12.68
C ASP A 58 6.10 -2.87 12.99
N LEU A 59 5.27 -2.79 11.95
CA LEU A 59 3.83 -2.67 12.15
C LEU A 59 3.25 -3.83 12.99
N PRO A 60 3.59 -5.11 12.74
CA PRO A 60 3.14 -6.21 13.59
C PRO A 60 3.51 -6.04 15.06
N ALA A 61 4.78 -5.78 15.39
CA ALA A 61 5.22 -5.64 16.78
C ALA A 61 4.62 -4.40 17.44
N ALA A 62 4.50 -3.28 16.71
CA ALA A 62 3.88 -2.06 17.21
C ALA A 62 2.44 -2.31 17.68
N ARG A 63 1.63 -3.03 16.88
CA ARG A 63 0.26 -3.40 17.26
C ARG A 63 0.21 -4.28 18.50
N LYS A 64 1.11 -5.26 18.60
CA LYS A 64 1.16 -6.16 19.77
C LYS A 64 1.56 -5.43 21.05
N VAL A 65 2.60 -4.61 20.97
CA VAL A 65 3.13 -3.84 22.12
C VAL A 65 2.12 -2.80 22.60
N ASP A 66 1.39 -2.15 21.70
CA ASP A 66 0.33 -1.20 22.05
C ASP A 66 -0.97 -1.87 22.54
N GLY A 67 -1.16 -3.14 22.17
CA GLY A 67 -2.40 -3.88 22.42
C GLY A 67 -3.51 -3.53 21.44
N SER A 68 -3.18 -3.04 20.24
CA SER A 68 -4.17 -2.70 19.22
C SER A 68 -4.44 -3.84 18.23
N GLY A 69 -5.50 -3.69 17.44
CA GLY A 69 -5.84 -4.60 16.34
C GLY A 69 -4.65 -4.89 15.43
N GLY A 70 -4.42 -6.16 15.11
CA GLY A 70 -3.36 -6.57 14.19
C GLY A 70 -3.57 -6.06 12.77
N VAL A 71 -2.64 -6.37 11.87
CA VAL A 71 -2.62 -5.86 10.47
C VAL A 71 -3.88 -6.15 9.64
N LYS A 72 -4.71 -7.12 10.04
CA LYS A 72 -5.97 -7.48 9.37
C LYS A 72 -7.20 -6.77 9.94
N SER A 73 -7.04 -5.97 11.00
CA SER A 73 -8.13 -5.23 11.64
C SER A 73 -8.75 -4.19 10.70
N ASN A 74 -10.03 -3.88 10.89
CA ASN A 74 -10.66 -2.74 10.22
C ASN A 74 -10.16 -1.40 10.76
N TRP A 75 -9.51 -1.37 11.93
CA TRP A 75 -8.87 -0.17 12.47
C TRP A 75 -7.45 -0.01 11.91
N LEU A 76 -7.33 0.78 10.84
CA LEU A 76 -6.15 0.81 9.99
C LEU A 76 -4.95 1.55 10.59
N CYS A 77 -5.17 2.44 11.57
CA CYS A 77 -4.12 3.28 12.16
C CYS A 77 -4.15 3.22 13.69
N THR A 78 -2.98 3.35 14.34
CA THR A 78 -2.85 3.51 15.79
C THR A 78 -3.04 4.97 16.24
N ARG A 79 -2.99 5.92 15.30
CA ARG A 79 -3.06 7.37 15.57
C ARG A 79 -4.39 8.01 15.18
N CYS A 80 -5.01 7.61 14.07
CA CYS A 80 -6.27 8.18 13.60
C CYS A 80 -7.43 7.18 13.63
N ASN A 81 -8.66 7.69 13.51
CA ASN A 81 -9.90 6.91 13.50
C ASN A 81 -10.25 6.29 12.14
N LEU A 82 -9.25 6.12 11.25
CA LEU A 82 -9.48 5.52 9.94
C LEU A 82 -9.94 4.07 10.09
N TYR A 83 -11.14 3.79 9.56
CA TYR A 83 -11.84 2.52 9.71
C TYR A 83 -12.26 1.95 8.34
N GLY A 84 -12.27 0.62 8.26
CA GLY A 84 -12.68 -0.14 7.08
C GLY A 84 -11.57 -0.26 6.04
N ARG A 85 -11.45 -1.43 5.41
CA ARG A 85 -10.37 -1.68 4.43
C ARG A 85 -10.51 -0.84 3.17
N ASP A 86 -11.72 -0.44 2.81
CA ASP A 86 -11.98 0.45 1.67
C ASP A 86 -11.33 1.83 1.85
N SER A 87 -11.12 2.24 3.11
CA SER A 87 -10.43 3.48 3.46
C SER A 87 -8.90 3.40 3.33
N ALA A 88 -8.32 2.22 3.07
CA ALA A 88 -6.86 2.03 3.08
C ALA A 88 -6.11 2.83 2.02
N HIS A 89 -6.79 3.24 0.95
CA HIS A 89 -6.22 4.03 -0.14
C HIS A 89 -6.47 5.53 -0.02
N ARG A 90 -7.12 5.98 1.05
CA ARG A 90 -7.31 7.41 1.30
C ARG A 90 -5.95 8.09 1.49
N THR A 91 -5.82 9.29 0.91
CA THR A 91 -4.63 10.15 1.01
C THR A 91 -4.96 11.53 1.56
N ASP A 92 -6.22 11.79 1.89
CA ASP A 92 -6.75 13.07 2.37
C ASP A 92 -6.51 13.25 3.88
N PHE A 93 -5.26 13.08 4.31
CA PHE A 93 -4.85 13.02 5.71
C PHE A 93 -5.27 14.23 6.56
N LYS A 94 -5.57 15.37 5.93
CA LYS A 94 -6.10 16.57 6.57
C LYS A 94 -7.50 16.36 7.18
N ASN A 95 -8.25 15.39 6.68
CA ASN A 95 -9.60 15.04 7.12
C ASN A 95 -9.61 13.90 8.15
N TRP A 96 -8.43 13.41 8.57
CA TRP A 96 -8.35 12.26 9.46
C TRP A 96 -8.39 12.70 10.92
N GLU A 97 -9.43 12.30 11.63
CA GLU A 97 -9.57 12.56 13.06
C GLU A 97 -8.60 11.70 13.87
N LEU A 98 -7.94 12.31 14.86
CA LEU A 98 -7.06 11.61 15.77
C LEU A 98 -7.85 10.81 16.80
N LYS A 99 -7.29 9.68 17.23
CA LYS A 99 -7.81 8.92 18.37
C LYS A 99 -7.66 9.75 19.65
N ASP A 100 -8.66 9.71 20.50
CA ASP A 100 -8.60 10.30 21.85
C ASP A 100 -7.81 9.37 22.80
N PRO A 101 -6.65 9.82 23.35
CA PRO A 101 -5.87 9.03 24.28
C PRO A 101 -6.64 8.61 25.54
N ALA A 102 -7.55 9.46 26.04
CA ALA A 102 -8.34 9.17 27.22
C ALA A 102 -9.33 8.02 26.96
N LEU A 103 -10.03 8.06 25.83
CA LEU A 103 -10.92 6.99 25.37
C LEU A 103 -10.14 5.67 25.19
N LEU A 104 -8.96 5.71 24.55
CA LEU A 104 -8.13 4.51 24.39
C LEU A 104 -7.72 3.90 25.74
N LEU A 105 -7.39 4.74 26.72
CA LEU A 105 -7.06 4.27 28.07
C LEU A 105 -8.29 3.66 28.77
N GLN A 106 -9.46 4.28 28.64
CA GLN A 106 -10.73 3.76 29.17
C GLN A 106 -11.04 2.38 28.58
N GLN A 107 -10.95 2.21 27.26
CA GLN A 107 -11.19 0.95 26.57
C GLN A 107 -10.20 -0.15 26.97
N ALA A 108 -8.90 0.19 27.04
CA ALA A 108 -7.87 -0.75 27.49
C ALA A 108 -8.09 -1.19 28.95
N THR A 109 -8.54 -0.27 29.81
CA THR A 109 -8.83 -0.52 31.22
C THR A 109 -10.06 -1.40 31.39
N ALA A 110 -11.12 -1.16 30.61
CA ALA A 110 -12.28 -2.05 30.54
C ALA A 110 -11.89 -3.46 30.10
N TYR A 111 -11.05 -3.59 29.07
CA TYR A 111 -10.51 -4.89 28.64
C TYR A 111 -9.74 -5.60 29.75
N ARG A 112 -8.93 -4.87 30.54
CA ARG A 112 -8.17 -5.43 31.67
C ARG A 112 -9.07 -5.93 32.80
N HIS A 113 -10.14 -5.21 33.11
CA HIS A 113 -11.04 -5.49 34.22
C HIS A 113 -12.19 -6.43 33.87
N ALA A 114 -12.36 -6.77 32.59
CA ALA A 114 -13.31 -7.78 32.14
C ALA A 114 -13.08 -9.11 32.87
N GLN A 115 -14.17 -9.72 33.34
CA GLN A 115 -14.12 -10.90 34.23
C GLN A 115 -14.09 -12.21 33.47
N SER A 116 -14.32 -12.18 32.15
CA SER A 116 -14.35 -13.38 31.31
C SER A 116 -13.61 -13.19 30.00
N LYS A 117 -13.20 -14.31 29.39
CA LYS A 117 -12.62 -14.30 28.04
C LYS A 117 -13.62 -13.78 27.01
N ASN A 118 -14.89 -14.20 27.08
CA ASN A 118 -15.94 -13.76 26.16
C ASN A 118 -16.16 -12.24 26.21
N GLU A 119 -16.11 -11.63 27.40
CA GLU A 119 -16.22 -10.18 27.55
C GLU A 119 -15.02 -9.45 26.93
N ARG A 120 -13.80 -9.97 27.15
CA ARG A 120 -12.57 -9.45 26.50
C ARG A 120 -12.64 -9.54 24.98
N ASP A 121 -13.10 -10.68 24.46
CA ASP A 121 -13.22 -10.91 23.02
C ASP A 121 -14.22 -9.92 22.40
N LYS A 122 -15.37 -9.70 23.05
CA LYS A 122 -16.37 -8.70 22.61
C LYS A 122 -15.81 -7.27 22.61
N LEU A 123 -15.16 -6.85 23.70
CA LEU A 123 -14.54 -5.52 23.80
C LEU A 123 -13.46 -5.32 22.72
N PHE A 124 -12.67 -6.35 22.44
CA PHE A 124 -11.64 -6.28 21.42
C PHE A 124 -12.21 -6.28 20.00
N GLU A 125 -13.28 -7.00 19.74
CA GLU A 125 -13.98 -6.96 18.45
C GLU A 125 -14.52 -5.54 18.16
N GLU A 126 -15.10 -4.89 19.17
CA GLU A 126 -15.69 -3.57 19.04
C GLU A 126 -14.64 -2.46 18.88
N HIS A 127 -13.60 -2.46 19.73
CA HIS A 127 -12.66 -1.34 19.82
C HIS A 127 -11.28 -1.63 19.22
N ALA A 128 -10.93 -2.89 19.01
CA ALA A 128 -9.60 -3.34 18.64
C ALA A 128 -8.50 -2.81 19.59
N VAL A 129 -8.81 -2.73 20.89
CA VAL A 129 -7.91 -2.28 21.96
C VAL A 129 -7.89 -3.31 23.08
N ARG A 130 -6.68 -3.62 23.56
CA ARG A 130 -6.38 -4.49 24.71
C ARG A 130 -5.51 -3.74 25.70
N TRP A 131 -5.33 -4.35 26.87
CA TRP A 131 -4.37 -3.86 27.84
C TRP A 131 -2.93 -4.07 27.37
N SER A 132 -2.10 -3.03 27.54
CA SER A 132 -0.65 -3.09 27.38
C SER A 132 0.02 -2.62 28.66
N GLU A 133 1.11 -3.28 29.07
CA GLU A 133 1.89 -2.86 30.24
C GLU A 133 2.44 -1.43 30.10
N LEU A 134 2.68 -0.93 28.88
CA LEU A 134 3.13 0.44 28.67
C LEU A 134 2.14 1.49 29.18
N ARG A 135 0.84 1.16 29.21
CA ARG A 135 -0.22 2.05 29.72
C ARG A 135 -0.17 2.25 31.25
N ARG A 136 0.70 1.54 31.96
CA ARG A 136 1.00 1.81 33.37
C ARG A 136 1.87 3.04 33.57
N LEU A 137 2.63 3.45 32.54
CA LEU A 137 3.47 4.63 32.57
C LEU A 137 2.59 5.88 32.50
N PRO A 138 2.63 6.80 33.49
CA PRO A 138 1.71 7.94 33.57
C PRO A 138 1.78 8.92 32.38
N TYR A 139 2.90 8.90 31.66
CA TYR A 139 3.19 9.81 30.54
C TYR A 139 3.01 9.14 29.18
N TRP A 140 2.63 7.85 29.12
CA TRP A 140 2.56 7.11 27.87
C TRP A 140 1.31 7.43 27.07
N ASP A 141 1.52 7.93 25.85
CA ASP A 141 0.47 8.18 24.85
C ASP A 141 0.84 7.47 23.54
N SER A 142 0.18 6.35 23.25
CA SER A 142 0.48 5.58 22.04
C SER A 142 0.11 6.28 20.74
N THR A 143 -0.73 7.31 20.76
CA THR A 143 -1.04 8.08 19.55
C THR A 143 0.14 8.96 19.11
N ARG A 144 1.10 9.21 20.01
CA ARG A 144 2.27 10.08 19.81
C ARG A 144 3.60 9.35 19.94
N MET A 145 3.69 8.38 20.84
CA MET A 145 4.95 7.73 21.23
C MET A 145 5.17 6.39 20.55
N LEU A 146 4.11 5.77 19.99
CA LEU A 146 4.25 4.62 19.10
C LEU A 146 4.47 5.12 17.68
N VAL A 147 5.74 5.20 17.29
CA VAL A 147 6.12 5.81 16.01
C VAL A 147 6.20 4.78 14.90
N VAL A 148 5.88 5.23 13.69
CA VAL A 148 6.03 4.42 12.48
C VAL A 148 7.52 4.18 12.26
N ASP A 149 7.90 2.91 12.10
CA ASP A 149 9.26 2.57 11.75
C ASP A 149 9.57 2.96 10.30
N SER A 150 10.37 4.02 10.15
CA SER A 150 10.83 4.53 8.85
C SER A 150 11.51 3.48 7.99
N MET A 151 12.23 2.53 8.59
CA MET A 151 12.98 1.52 7.85
C MET A 151 12.03 0.59 7.09
N HIS A 152 11.08 -0.02 7.80
CA HIS A 152 10.10 -0.93 7.20
C HIS A 152 9.02 -0.21 6.40
N ALA A 153 8.57 0.97 6.85
CA ALA A 153 7.50 1.69 6.17
C ALA A 153 7.99 2.42 4.91
N ILE A 154 9.13 3.13 4.99
CA ILE A 154 9.61 3.97 3.88
C ILE A 154 10.54 3.16 2.99
N LEU A 155 11.58 2.51 3.52
CA LEU A 155 12.60 1.85 2.68
C LEU A 155 12.09 0.50 2.12
N GLU A 156 11.74 -0.44 3.00
CA GLU A 156 11.27 -1.77 2.57
C GLU A 156 9.79 -1.77 2.11
N GLY A 157 9.05 -0.72 2.47
CA GLY A 157 7.68 -0.48 2.04
C GLY A 157 7.62 0.35 0.77
N LEU A 158 7.63 1.68 0.92
CA LEU A 158 7.36 2.62 -0.17
C LEU A 158 8.42 2.63 -1.27
N VAL A 159 9.71 2.75 -0.92
CA VAL A 159 10.82 2.80 -1.90
C VAL A 159 10.90 1.47 -2.65
N HIS A 160 10.87 0.35 -1.94
CA HIS A 160 10.82 -0.97 -2.54
C HIS A 160 9.62 -1.13 -3.49
N TYR A 161 8.41 -0.76 -3.06
CA TYR A 161 7.20 -0.80 -3.91
C TYR A 161 7.35 0.09 -5.13
N HIS A 162 7.80 1.33 -4.95
CA HIS A 162 8.00 2.29 -6.04
C HIS A 162 8.99 1.73 -7.07
N CYS A 163 10.17 1.28 -6.63
CA CYS A 163 11.19 0.75 -7.54
C CYS A 163 10.73 -0.54 -8.24
N ARG A 164 10.12 -1.49 -7.52
CA ARG A 164 9.76 -2.81 -8.07
C ARG A 164 8.43 -2.84 -8.81
N ARG A 165 7.45 -2.04 -8.40
CA ARG A 165 6.07 -2.10 -8.91
C ARG A 165 5.69 -0.89 -9.77
N VAL A 166 6.13 0.30 -9.38
CA VAL A 166 5.83 1.53 -10.14
C VAL A 166 6.82 1.70 -11.29
N LEU A 167 8.12 1.76 -10.98
CA LEU A 167 9.19 1.85 -11.99
C LEU A 167 9.48 0.51 -12.66
N ARG A 168 9.13 -0.60 -12.00
CA ARG A 168 9.34 -1.98 -12.49
C ARG A 168 10.80 -2.30 -12.81
N LEU A 169 11.70 -1.86 -11.93
CA LEU A 169 13.13 -2.17 -11.93
C LEU A 169 13.35 -3.66 -11.59
N ASP A 170 13.06 -4.53 -12.55
CA ASP A 170 13.21 -5.99 -12.42
C ASP A 170 13.47 -6.62 -13.79
N THR A 171 14.60 -7.35 -13.91
CA THR A 171 14.99 -7.96 -15.18
C THR A 171 14.06 -9.08 -15.63
N GLN A 172 13.42 -9.83 -14.72
CA GLN A 172 12.41 -10.83 -15.09
C GLN A 172 11.15 -10.15 -15.61
N PHE A 173 10.77 -9.05 -14.97
CA PHE A 173 9.65 -8.23 -15.44
C PHE A 173 9.93 -7.69 -16.84
N VAL A 174 11.08 -7.06 -17.07
CA VAL A 174 11.48 -6.54 -18.40
C VAL A 174 11.54 -7.65 -19.45
N LYS A 175 12.13 -8.82 -19.13
CA LYS A 175 12.17 -9.99 -20.04
C LYS A 175 10.79 -10.57 -20.34
N SER A 176 9.84 -10.39 -19.43
CA SER A 176 8.44 -10.84 -19.60
C SER A 176 7.52 -9.78 -20.20
N GLN A 177 7.98 -8.55 -20.46
CA GLN A 177 7.20 -7.56 -21.23
C GLN A 177 6.87 -8.06 -22.64
N GLY A 178 7.68 -8.95 -23.23
CA GLY A 178 7.30 -9.65 -24.46
C GLY A 178 6.22 -10.73 -24.29
N LYS A 179 5.75 -11.00 -23.06
CA LYS A 179 4.84 -12.09 -22.66
C LYS A 179 3.59 -11.67 -21.87
N ALA A 180 3.55 -10.52 -21.20
CA ALA A 180 2.38 -10.03 -20.47
C ALA A 180 1.60 -8.95 -21.24
N ILE A 181 0.26 -8.97 -21.19
CA ILE A 181 -0.57 -7.86 -21.67
C ILE A 181 -0.74 -6.89 -20.48
N HIS A 182 -0.32 -5.63 -20.64
CA HIS A 182 -0.50 -4.59 -19.63
C HIS A 182 -1.72 -3.74 -19.93
N PRO A 183 -2.43 -3.21 -18.90
CA PRO A 183 -3.51 -2.26 -19.15
C PRO A 183 -2.96 -1.06 -19.93
N ALA A 184 -3.67 -0.65 -20.98
CA ALA A 184 -3.39 0.53 -21.77
C ALA A 184 -3.68 1.83 -21.03
N PHE A 185 -4.59 1.87 -20.04
CA PHE A 185 -4.88 3.04 -19.19
C PHE A 185 -5.37 2.60 -17.79
N ILE A 186 -5.33 3.50 -16.80
CA ILE A 186 -5.98 3.29 -15.49
C ILE A 186 -7.22 4.17 -15.41
N HIS A 187 -8.36 3.56 -15.10
CA HIS A 187 -9.59 4.26 -14.72
C HIS A 187 -9.87 4.09 -13.23
N SER A 188 -10.26 5.17 -12.55
CA SER A 188 -10.64 5.17 -11.14
C SER A 188 -12.07 4.66 -10.96
N TRP A 189 -12.25 3.35 -10.98
CA TRP A 189 -13.55 2.70 -10.81
C TRP A 189 -14.18 3.01 -9.45
N LYS A 190 -15.52 3.14 -9.43
CA LYS A 190 -16.28 3.19 -8.18
C LYS A 190 -16.19 1.84 -7.47
N PRO A 191 -16.02 1.80 -6.13
CA PRO A 191 -16.08 0.56 -5.36
C PRO A 191 -17.41 -0.17 -5.59
N TYR A 192 -17.37 -1.50 -5.67
CA TYR A 192 -18.58 -2.31 -5.85
C TYR A 192 -19.57 -2.07 -4.71
N ASP A 193 -20.82 -1.74 -5.06
CA ASP A 193 -21.92 -1.66 -4.11
C ASP A 193 -22.71 -2.99 -4.13
N PRO A 194 -22.57 -3.84 -3.11
CA PRO A 194 -23.24 -5.14 -3.06
C PRO A 194 -24.76 -5.04 -2.95
N THR A 195 -25.32 -3.85 -2.71
CA THR A 195 -26.77 -3.62 -2.67
C THR A 195 -27.38 -3.32 -4.03
N TYR A 196 -26.55 -2.99 -5.03
CA TYR A 196 -27.00 -2.60 -6.38
C TYR A 196 -27.96 -3.62 -7.02
N ASN A 197 -27.59 -4.91 -7.02
CA ASN A 197 -28.40 -5.97 -7.63
C ASN A 197 -29.64 -6.34 -6.81
N LEU A 198 -29.68 -6.01 -5.50
CA LEU A 198 -30.84 -6.29 -4.64
C LEU A 198 -32.07 -5.48 -5.06
N HIS A 199 -31.85 -4.23 -5.50
CA HIS A 199 -32.90 -3.32 -5.94
C HIS A 199 -33.51 -3.71 -7.30
N ILE A 200 -32.72 -4.34 -8.17
CA ILE A 200 -33.14 -4.61 -9.55
C ILE A 200 -33.83 -5.99 -9.69
N GLU A 201 -33.43 -7.00 -8.92
CA GLU A 201 -33.92 -8.38 -9.13
C GLU A 201 -34.85 -8.93 -8.03
N ARG A 202 -35.16 -8.19 -6.96
CA ARG A 202 -35.98 -8.65 -5.81
C ARG A 202 -35.55 -10.02 -5.24
N ARG A 203 -34.26 -10.38 -5.32
CA ARG A 203 -33.72 -11.67 -4.84
C ARG A 203 -33.00 -11.56 -3.50
N LYS A 204 -33.13 -12.58 -2.64
CA LYS A 204 -32.24 -12.80 -1.48
C LYS A 204 -30.90 -13.35 -2.00
N HIS A 205 -29.83 -12.55 -1.95
CA HIS A 205 -28.49 -12.99 -2.37
C HIS A 205 -27.68 -13.56 -1.19
N GLU A 206 -27.22 -14.80 -1.34
CA GLU A 206 -26.28 -15.47 -0.43
C GLU A 206 -24.87 -14.86 -0.52
N VAL A 207 -24.09 -14.96 0.56
CA VAL A 207 -22.76 -14.33 0.69
C VAL A 207 -21.81 -14.78 -0.43
N THR A 208 -21.78 -16.07 -0.75
CA THR A 208 -20.93 -16.67 -1.80
C THR A 208 -21.19 -16.07 -3.20
N GLN A 209 -22.42 -15.62 -3.46
CA GLN A 209 -22.77 -15.04 -4.76
C GLN A 209 -22.26 -13.60 -4.89
N ARG A 210 -22.11 -12.87 -3.78
CA ARG A 210 -21.55 -11.50 -3.77
C ARG A 210 -20.07 -11.51 -4.11
N ASP A 211 -19.31 -12.41 -3.48
CA ASP A 211 -17.87 -12.57 -3.73
C ASP A 211 -17.58 -12.91 -5.21
N LEU A 212 -18.45 -13.71 -5.83
CA LEU A 212 -18.35 -14.07 -7.24
C LEU A 212 -18.68 -12.88 -8.18
N GLU A 213 -19.62 -12.02 -7.81
CA GLU A 213 -19.97 -10.83 -8.60
C GLU A 213 -18.87 -9.77 -8.51
N GLU A 214 -18.30 -9.56 -7.32
CA GLU A 214 -17.17 -8.66 -7.11
C GLU A 214 -15.94 -9.10 -7.94
N ASP A 215 -15.57 -10.38 -7.92
CA ASP A 215 -14.48 -10.92 -8.76
C ASP A 215 -14.74 -10.68 -10.25
N GLN A 216 -15.96 -10.94 -10.72
CA GLN A 216 -16.30 -10.71 -12.13
C GLN A 216 -16.25 -9.23 -12.51
N ILE A 217 -16.67 -8.32 -11.63
CA ILE A 217 -16.60 -6.87 -11.85
C ILE A 217 -15.14 -6.44 -11.99
N VAL A 218 -14.27 -6.84 -11.07
CA VAL A 218 -12.83 -6.52 -11.13
C VAL A 218 -12.22 -7.03 -12.45
N ARG A 219 -12.55 -8.26 -12.85
CA ARG A 219 -12.02 -8.84 -14.10
C ARG A 219 -12.57 -8.17 -15.36
N ILE A 220 -13.81 -7.68 -15.35
CA ILE A 220 -14.36 -6.86 -16.43
C ILE A 220 -13.59 -5.54 -16.51
N GLN A 221 -13.43 -4.86 -15.39
CA GLN A 221 -12.70 -3.59 -15.28
C GLN A 221 -11.25 -3.71 -15.79
N GLU A 222 -10.53 -4.76 -15.39
CA GLU A 222 -9.19 -5.07 -15.90
C GLU A 222 -9.19 -5.36 -17.40
N THR A 223 -10.20 -6.08 -17.90
CA THR A 223 -10.32 -6.42 -19.33
C THR A 223 -10.55 -5.19 -20.20
N LEU A 224 -11.36 -4.24 -19.73
CA LEU A 224 -11.63 -2.98 -20.45
C LEU A 224 -10.42 -2.03 -20.47
N GLN A 225 -9.51 -2.19 -19.52
CA GLN A 225 -8.26 -1.45 -19.51
C GLN A 225 -7.18 -2.07 -20.40
N LEU A 226 -7.38 -3.23 -21.03
CA LEU A 226 -6.37 -3.84 -21.90
C LEU A 226 -6.13 -3.02 -23.19
N PRO A 227 -4.98 -3.18 -23.87
CA PRO A 227 -4.70 -2.48 -25.11
C PRO A 227 -5.71 -2.88 -26.18
N PHE A 228 -6.32 -1.88 -26.80
CA PHE A 228 -7.41 -2.01 -27.74
C PHE A 228 -7.06 -1.22 -29.01
N GLU A 229 -7.16 -1.87 -30.17
CA GLU A 229 -6.91 -1.27 -31.50
C GLU A 229 -5.68 -0.35 -31.61
N SER A 230 -4.60 -0.67 -30.87
CA SER A 230 -3.34 0.07 -30.83
C SER A 230 -2.20 -0.66 -31.53
N ASP A 231 -1.15 0.09 -31.92
CA ASP A 231 0.10 -0.45 -32.50
C ASP A 231 0.95 -1.27 -31.51
N VAL A 232 0.47 -1.45 -30.28
CA VAL A 232 1.15 -2.22 -29.24
C VAL A 232 1.04 -3.72 -29.52
N PRO A 233 2.14 -4.49 -29.35
CA PRO A 233 2.08 -5.94 -29.43
C PRO A 233 0.96 -6.53 -28.55
N ARG A 234 0.10 -7.36 -29.16
CA ARG A 234 -1.05 -8.04 -28.52
C ARG A 234 -2.22 -7.15 -28.11
N SER A 235 -2.37 -6.00 -28.75
CA SER A 235 -3.62 -5.25 -28.73
C SER A 235 -4.81 -6.16 -29.10
N LEU A 236 -5.90 -6.03 -28.35
CA LEU A 236 -7.16 -6.71 -28.63
C LEU A 236 -7.84 -6.04 -29.81
N THR A 237 -8.39 -6.86 -30.69
CA THR A 237 -9.37 -6.43 -31.69
C THR A 237 -10.74 -6.31 -31.05
N LYS A 238 -11.65 -5.52 -31.64
CA LYS A 238 -13.07 -5.44 -31.25
C LYS A 238 -13.69 -6.81 -30.95
N GLU A 239 -13.49 -7.77 -31.84
CA GLU A 239 -14.00 -9.13 -31.71
C GLU A 239 -13.42 -9.90 -30.51
N LYS A 240 -12.10 -9.78 -30.26
CA LYS A 240 -11.46 -10.47 -29.13
C LYS A 240 -11.88 -9.88 -27.79
N LEU A 241 -12.04 -8.57 -27.71
CA LEU A 241 -12.54 -7.89 -26.51
C LEU A 241 -13.99 -8.29 -26.23
N GLN A 242 -14.87 -8.25 -27.23
CA GLN A 242 -16.25 -8.72 -27.11
C GLN A 242 -16.30 -10.18 -26.64
N ASN A 243 -15.48 -11.07 -27.22
CA ASN A 243 -15.45 -12.49 -26.84
C ASN A 243 -15.00 -12.72 -25.39
N LYS A 244 -14.05 -11.92 -24.88
CA LYS A 244 -13.68 -11.95 -23.46
C LYS A 244 -14.84 -11.49 -22.58
N LEU A 245 -15.51 -10.40 -22.94
CA LEU A 245 -16.64 -9.85 -22.17
C LEU A 245 -17.86 -10.79 -22.15
N ARG A 246 -18.07 -11.58 -23.22
CA ARG A 246 -19.14 -12.59 -23.31
C ARG A 246 -19.04 -13.67 -22.23
N GLN A 247 -17.89 -13.89 -21.61
CA GLN A 247 -17.70 -14.92 -20.57
C GLN A 247 -18.30 -14.52 -19.21
N PHE A 248 -18.49 -13.23 -18.96
CA PHE A 248 -19.01 -12.73 -17.68
C PHE A 248 -20.54 -12.74 -17.61
N ARG A 249 -21.13 -12.70 -16.41
CA ARG A 249 -22.59 -12.65 -16.23
C ARG A 249 -23.14 -11.27 -16.58
N VAL A 250 -24.45 -11.19 -16.87
CA VAL A 250 -25.13 -9.95 -17.28
C VAL A 250 -25.14 -8.91 -16.15
N ALA A 251 -25.39 -9.33 -14.91
CA ALA A 251 -25.45 -8.41 -13.76
C ALA A 251 -24.13 -7.64 -13.51
N PRO A 252 -22.94 -8.29 -13.46
CA PRO A 252 -21.65 -7.60 -13.43
C PRO A 252 -21.42 -6.64 -14.61
N LEU A 253 -21.77 -7.04 -15.83
CA LEU A 253 -21.63 -6.18 -17.02
C LEU A 253 -22.50 -4.92 -16.92
N ARG A 254 -23.74 -5.08 -16.44
CA ARG A 254 -24.67 -3.96 -16.19
C ARG A 254 -24.16 -3.04 -15.10
N TYR A 255 -23.61 -3.57 -14.01
CA TYR A 255 -23.01 -2.76 -12.94
C TYR A 255 -21.87 -1.88 -13.48
N VAL A 256 -20.94 -2.46 -14.25
CA VAL A 256 -19.80 -1.71 -14.81
C VAL A 256 -20.30 -0.63 -15.77
N TRP A 257 -21.27 -0.95 -16.64
CA TRP A 257 -21.90 0.02 -17.54
C TRP A 257 -22.52 1.21 -16.80
N ASP A 258 -23.30 0.93 -15.75
CA ASP A 258 -23.96 1.96 -14.93
C ASP A 258 -22.94 2.80 -14.14
N SER A 259 -21.87 2.16 -13.63
CA SER A 259 -20.82 2.85 -12.88
C SER A 259 -20.11 3.92 -13.70
N LEU A 260 -20.03 3.71 -15.02
CA LEU A 260 -19.46 4.62 -16.03
C LEU A 260 -20.43 5.73 -16.47
N ASN A 261 -21.68 5.73 -16.00
CA ASN A 261 -22.75 6.65 -16.40
C ASN A 261 -22.96 6.70 -17.93
N LEU A 262 -22.89 5.55 -18.60
CA LEU A 262 -23.10 5.45 -20.05
C LEU A 262 -24.58 5.56 -20.43
N SER A 263 -24.86 6.04 -21.64
CA SER A 263 -26.22 6.05 -22.18
C SER A 263 -26.77 4.62 -22.32
N ALA A 264 -28.08 4.46 -22.13
CA ALA A 264 -28.79 3.21 -22.39
C ALA A 264 -29.17 3.04 -23.88
N SER A 265 -28.86 4.02 -24.74
CA SER A 265 -29.16 3.95 -26.17
C SER A 265 -27.95 3.51 -27.00
N LEU A 266 -28.18 2.52 -27.87
CA LEU A 266 -27.24 2.06 -28.89
C LEU A 266 -27.68 2.52 -30.27
N GLN A 267 -26.74 3.03 -31.05
CA GLN A 267 -26.96 3.34 -32.47
C GLN A 267 -26.66 2.09 -33.29
N VAL A 268 -27.70 1.46 -33.85
CA VAL A 268 -27.55 0.28 -34.71
C VAL A 268 -27.79 0.69 -36.16
N ILE A 269 -26.83 0.39 -37.03
CA ILE A 269 -26.96 0.64 -38.48
C ILE A 269 -27.63 -0.59 -39.11
N ASN A 270 -28.79 -0.39 -39.71
CA ASN A 270 -29.49 -1.44 -40.44
C ASN A 270 -28.77 -1.78 -41.76
N LYS A 271 -29.11 -2.92 -42.36
CA LYS A 271 -28.59 -3.34 -43.68
C LYS A 271 -28.87 -2.33 -44.81
N SER A 272 -29.80 -1.40 -44.59
CA SER A 272 -30.15 -0.28 -45.48
C SER A 272 -29.33 1.00 -45.25
N GLY A 273 -28.46 1.06 -44.24
CA GLY A 273 -27.66 2.24 -43.89
C GLY A 273 -28.34 3.25 -42.95
N GLU A 274 -29.57 2.98 -42.51
CA GLU A 274 -30.31 3.83 -41.55
C GLU A 274 -29.90 3.53 -40.11
N THR A 275 -29.72 4.58 -39.31
CA THR A 275 -29.31 4.47 -37.90
C THR A 275 -30.54 4.48 -36.98
N ASN A 276 -30.78 3.36 -36.31
CA ASN A 276 -31.87 3.22 -35.33
C ASN A 276 -31.31 3.21 -33.91
N SER A 277 -31.94 3.95 -33.00
CA SER A 277 -31.62 3.95 -31.58
C SER A 277 -32.38 2.82 -30.86
N VAL A 278 -31.65 1.90 -30.25
CA VAL A 278 -32.20 0.76 -29.49
C VAL A 278 -31.84 0.88 -28.01
N SER A 279 -32.78 0.55 -27.12
CA SER A 279 -32.53 0.52 -25.67
C SER A 279 -31.73 -0.71 -25.26
N ALA A 280 -30.77 -0.55 -24.35
CA ALA A 280 -29.88 -1.60 -23.89
C ALA A 280 -30.59 -2.54 -22.89
N GLU A 281 -31.20 -3.60 -23.41
CA GLU A 281 -31.90 -4.60 -22.58
C GLU A 281 -31.10 -5.91 -22.41
N ASP A 282 -30.34 -6.30 -23.43
CA ASP A 282 -29.66 -7.59 -23.49
C ASP A 282 -28.16 -7.51 -23.17
N LYS A 283 -27.59 -8.67 -22.81
CA LYS A 283 -26.14 -8.84 -22.57
C LYS A 283 -25.29 -8.30 -23.71
N SER A 284 -25.69 -8.54 -24.96
CA SER A 284 -24.99 -8.04 -26.15
C SER A 284 -24.96 -6.52 -26.23
N HIS A 285 -26.01 -5.84 -25.77
CA HIS A 285 -26.07 -4.38 -25.75
C HIS A 285 -25.08 -3.80 -24.75
N PHE A 286 -25.02 -4.33 -23.52
CA PHE A 286 -24.05 -3.89 -22.51
C PHE A 286 -22.60 -4.12 -22.96
N ILE A 287 -22.31 -5.28 -23.58
CA ILE A 287 -20.98 -5.55 -24.13
C ILE A 287 -20.61 -4.52 -25.21
N GLN A 288 -21.55 -4.19 -26.09
CA GLN A 288 -21.30 -3.23 -27.16
C GLN A 288 -21.01 -1.83 -26.60
N LEU A 289 -21.82 -1.35 -25.65
CA LEU A 289 -21.63 -0.06 -24.98
C LEU A 289 -20.29 0.01 -24.24
N LEU A 290 -19.89 -1.07 -23.57
CA LEU A 290 -18.61 -1.12 -22.85
C LEU A 290 -17.41 -1.11 -23.81
N VAL A 291 -17.53 -1.75 -24.97
CA VAL A 291 -16.49 -1.73 -26.01
C VAL A 291 -16.38 -0.35 -26.65
N ASP A 292 -17.50 0.29 -26.95
CA ASP A 292 -17.52 1.63 -27.55
C ASP A 292 -17.08 2.73 -26.56
N TRP A 293 -17.10 2.45 -25.24
CA TRP A 293 -16.54 3.34 -24.21
C TRP A 293 -15.02 3.34 -24.14
N VAL A 294 -14.35 2.24 -24.53
CA VAL A 294 -12.89 2.13 -24.38
C VAL A 294 -12.23 3.32 -25.08
N PRO A 295 -11.48 4.18 -24.37
CA PRO A 295 -10.90 5.39 -24.95
C PRO A 295 -10.01 5.06 -26.16
N ASP A 296 -10.28 5.74 -27.27
CA ASP A 296 -9.51 5.65 -28.53
C ASP A 296 -8.15 6.37 -28.41
N GLU A 297 -7.98 7.17 -27.36
CA GLU A 297 -6.75 7.90 -27.14
C GLU A 297 -5.64 6.98 -26.66
N ASN A 298 -4.46 7.19 -27.26
CA ASN A 298 -3.14 6.80 -26.79
C ASN A 298 -2.85 7.35 -25.38
N LEU A 299 -3.68 7.04 -24.39
CA LEU A 299 -3.46 7.27 -22.97
C LEU A 299 -2.45 6.26 -22.49
N LEU A 300 -1.23 6.31 -23.04
CA LEU A 300 -0.08 5.48 -22.71
C LEU A 300 -0.04 5.22 -21.20
N PHE A 301 -0.61 4.12 -20.74
CA PHE A 301 -0.28 3.50 -19.47
C PHE A 301 0.54 2.26 -19.76
N LEU A 302 1.49 2.39 -20.70
CA LEU A 302 2.57 1.43 -20.81
C LEU A 302 3.81 1.95 -20.06
N PRO A 303 4.25 1.23 -19.01
CA PRO A 303 5.47 1.49 -18.28
C PRO A 303 6.67 0.95 -19.08
N SER A 304 6.97 1.54 -20.23
CA SER A 304 8.20 1.25 -20.97
C SER A 304 9.30 2.29 -20.73
N ILE A 305 9.16 3.15 -19.71
CA ILE A 305 10.25 4.07 -19.32
C ILE A 305 11.50 3.26 -18.91
N VAL A 306 11.29 2.13 -18.25
CA VAL A 306 12.35 1.20 -17.85
C VAL A 306 12.38 0.01 -18.82
N ASN A 307 13.51 -0.13 -19.51
CA ASN A 307 13.82 -1.29 -20.36
C ASN A 307 15.17 -1.91 -19.93
N GLU A 308 15.65 -2.91 -20.68
CA GLU A 308 16.92 -3.58 -20.37
C GLU A 308 18.13 -2.62 -20.47
N GLY A 309 18.06 -1.62 -21.36
CA GLY A 309 19.02 -0.54 -21.44
C GLY A 309 19.04 0.32 -20.17
N THR A 310 17.87 0.69 -19.66
CA THR A 310 17.72 1.43 -18.39
C THR A 310 18.33 0.66 -17.22
N ILE A 311 18.03 -0.64 -17.09
CA ILE A 311 18.59 -1.46 -16.01
C ILE A 311 20.10 -1.58 -16.14
N ARG A 312 20.63 -1.84 -17.35
CA ARG A 312 22.09 -1.86 -17.58
C ARG A 312 22.74 -0.53 -17.24
N HIS A 313 22.10 0.59 -17.56
CA HIS A 313 22.60 1.90 -17.19
C HIS A 313 22.68 2.06 -15.67
N ILE A 314 21.63 1.70 -14.92
CA ILE A 314 21.62 1.73 -13.45
C ILE A 314 22.74 0.84 -12.89
N GLN A 315 22.89 -0.38 -13.40
CA GLN A 315 23.95 -1.31 -12.98
C GLN A 315 25.35 -0.74 -13.26
N ASN A 316 25.55 -0.05 -14.39
CA ASN A 316 26.80 0.61 -14.72
C ASN A 316 27.07 1.79 -13.77
N VAL A 317 26.06 2.61 -13.47
CA VAL A 317 26.19 3.69 -12.48
C VAL A 317 26.62 3.12 -11.12
N ILE A 318 26.03 2.02 -10.66
CA ILE A 318 26.44 1.37 -9.39
C ILE A 318 27.90 0.91 -9.44
N LYS A 319 28.38 0.38 -10.57
CA LYS A 319 29.77 -0.11 -10.72
C LYS A 319 30.81 1.02 -10.78
N GLU A 320 30.50 2.09 -11.49
CA GLU A 320 31.45 3.16 -11.81
C GLU A 320 31.46 4.26 -10.73
N THR A 321 30.40 4.38 -9.92
CA THR A 321 30.33 5.41 -8.88
C THR A 321 31.26 5.07 -7.72
N VAL A 322 32.28 5.90 -7.52
CA VAL A 322 33.19 5.81 -6.36
C VAL A 322 32.49 6.41 -5.14
N THR A 323 32.35 5.62 -4.08
CA THR A 323 31.75 6.04 -2.82
C THR A 323 32.77 5.99 -1.66
N PRO A 324 32.64 6.84 -0.63
CA PRO A 324 33.43 6.72 0.59
C PRO A 324 33.22 5.37 1.29
N ALA A 325 34.22 4.90 2.03
CA ALA A 325 34.20 3.58 2.70
C ALA A 325 33.08 3.40 3.76
N TRP A 326 32.46 4.48 4.23
CA TRP A 326 31.35 4.43 5.19
C TRP A 326 29.98 4.26 4.52
N ILE A 327 29.90 4.29 3.19
CA ILE A 327 28.68 3.97 2.44
C ILE A 327 28.61 2.46 2.26
N ASN A 328 27.45 1.89 2.61
CA ASN A 328 27.23 0.45 2.47
C ASN A 328 27.21 0.05 0.99
N HIS A 329 27.71 -1.16 0.72
CA HIS A 329 27.71 -1.74 -0.62
C HIS A 329 26.29 -2.08 -1.09
N VAL A 330 26.04 -1.90 -2.39
CA VAL A 330 24.81 -2.29 -3.08
C VAL A 330 25.18 -3.27 -4.19
N PRO A 331 24.42 -4.35 -4.45
CA PRO A 331 24.73 -5.29 -5.51
C PRO A 331 24.81 -4.62 -6.89
N SER A 332 25.97 -4.74 -7.54
CA SER A 332 26.22 -4.18 -8.87
C SER A 332 25.38 -4.80 -9.99
N ASN A 333 24.79 -5.96 -9.75
CA ASN A 333 23.81 -6.63 -10.59
C ASN A 333 22.35 -6.38 -10.13
N TYR A 334 22.09 -5.27 -9.43
CA TYR A 334 20.74 -4.83 -9.02
C TYR A 334 19.70 -5.05 -10.14
N CYS A 335 18.48 -5.46 -9.77
CA CYS A 335 17.40 -5.97 -10.64
C CYS A 335 17.57 -7.39 -11.21
N ASP A 336 18.73 -8.04 -11.07
CA ASP A 336 18.91 -9.46 -11.41
C ASP A 336 18.42 -10.35 -10.24
N PRO A 337 17.68 -11.43 -10.50
CA PRO A 337 17.34 -12.44 -9.48
C PRO A 337 18.54 -12.94 -8.67
N LYS A 338 19.73 -12.99 -9.26
CA LYS A 338 20.98 -13.39 -8.60
C LYS A 338 21.52 -12.36 -7.61
N ALA A 339 21.03 -11.12 -7.62
CA ALA A 339 21.41 -10.08 -6.66
C ALA A 339 20.85 -10.36 -5.25
N GLY A 340 19.88 -11.27 -5.12
CA GLY A 340 19.22 -11.55 -3.86
C GLY A 340 18.19 -10.49 -3.47
N THR A 341 17.74 -10.57 -2.22
CA THR A 341 16.79 -9.61 -1.63
C THR A 341 17.54 -8.38 -1.15
N ILE A 342 17.11 -7.22 -1.63
CA ILE A 342 17.64 -5.91 -1.21
C ILE A 342 17.14 -5.59 0.19
N LYS A 343 18.06 -5.32 1.11
CA LYS A 343 17.79 -4.95 2.51
C LYS A 343 17.53 -3.46 2.66
N ALA A 344 16.98 -3.05 3.80
CA ALA A 344 16.67 -1.64 4.05
C ALA A 344 17.85 -0.68 3.85
N ASP A 345 19.05 -1.00 4.32
CA ASP A 345 20.23 -0.15 4.19
C ASP A 345 20.72 -0.04 2.73
N GLU A 346 20.58 -1.12 1.96
CA GLU A 346 20.82 -1.11 0.51
C GLU A 346 19.75 -0.27 -0.21
N TRP A 347 18.48 -0.33 0.20
CA TRP A 347 17.41 0.52 -0.33
C TRP A 347 17.67 2.00 -0.05
N ARG A 348 18.17 2.33 1.15
CA ARG A 348 18.57 3.69 1.49
C ARG A 348 19.68 4.17 0.55
N THR A 349 20.71 3.37 0.37
CA THR A 349 21.85 3.74 -0.49
C THR A 349 21.43 3.85 -1.96
N LEU A 350 20.60 2.93 -2.45
CA LEU A 350 20.02 2.98 -3.80
C LEU A 350 19.20 4.25 -4.03
N SER A 351 18.27 4.57 -3.12
CA SER A 351 17.37 5.71 -3.28
C SER A 351 18.03 7.07 -3.08
N THR A 352 19.09 7.15 -2.26
CA THR A 352 19.74 8.44 -1.95
C THR A 352 20.96 8.74 -2.82
N VAL A 353 21.59 7.72 -3.40
CA VAL A 353 22.83 7.87 -4.19
C VAL A 353 22.63 7.40 -5.63
N TYR A 354 22.48 6.09 -5.84
CA TYR A 354 22.63 5.52 -7.18
C TYR A 354 21.46 5.79 -8.12
N LEU A 355 20.21 5.64 -7.65
CA LEU A 355 19.03 5.87 -8.47
C LEU A 355 18.83 7.35 -8.83
N PRO A 356 19.04 8.33 -7.92
CA PRO A 356 19.08 9.74 -8.32
C PRO A 356 20.06 10.02 -9.46
N ILE A 357 21.31 9.56 -9.33
CA ILE A 357 22.33 9.75 -10.38
C ILE A 357 21.87 9.12 -11.70
N ALA A 358 21.49 7.84 -11.67
CA ALA A 358 21.12 7.11 -12.89
C ALA A 358 19.86 7.67 -13.56
N LEU A 359 18.82 7.98 -12.79
CA LEU A 359 17.55 8.44 -13.35
C LEU A 359 17.61 9.88 -13.84
N VAL A 360 18.39 10.75 -13.19
CA VAL A 360 18.63 12.12 -13.67
C VAL A 360 19.40 12.10 -15.00
N ILE A 361 20.41 11.24 -15.14
CA ILE A 361 21.15 11.10 -16.41
C ILE A 361 20.26 10.56 -17.53
N LEU A 362 19.35 9.61 -17.22
CA LEU A 362 18.47 9.01 -18.22
C LEU A 362 17.30 9.90 -18.64
N TRP A 363 16.66 10.57 -17.67
CA TRP A 363 15.35 11.21 -17.86
C TRP A 363 15.36 12.72 -17.60
N GLY A 364 16.47 13.27 -17.11
CA GLY A 364 16.66 14.70 -16.89
C GLY A 364 17.07 15.46 -18.15
N GLU A 365 17.92 16.47 -17.98
CA GLU A 365 18.36 17.37 -19.05
C GLU A 365 19.33 16.66 -20.01
N LYS A 366 19.06 16.78 -21.32
CA LYS A 366 19.98 16.31 -22.37
C LYS A 366 20.81 17.48 -22.86
N ASP A 367 22.13 17.35 -22.79
CA ASP A 367 23.09 18.32 -23.36
C ASP A 367 22.90 19.77 -22.86
N GLY A 368 22.50 19.93 -21.59
CA GLY A 368 22.24 21.24 -20.97
C GLY A 368 20.96 21.93 -21.46
N ARG A 369 20.07 21.19 -22.15
CA ARG A 369 18.74 21.68 -22.53
C ARG A 369 17.68 21.04 -21.61
N PRO A 370 16.75 21.83 -21.06
CA PRO A 370 15.64 21.30 -20.28
C PRO A 370 14.85 20.31 -21.15
N CYS A 371 14.54 19.14 -20.60
CA CYS A 371 13.51 18.28 -21.20
C CYS A 371 12.19 19.06 -21.28
N ASP A 372 11.33 18.71 -22.23
CA ASP A 372 9.97 19.24 -22.26
C ASP A 372 9.34 19.03 -20.88
N LYS A 373 8.79 20.11 -20.28
CA LYS A 373 8.15 20.08 -18.96
C LYS A 373 6.95 19.12 -18.93
N HIS A 374 6.38 18.80 -20.09
CA HIS A 374 5.32 17.82 -20.24
C HIS A 374 5.84 16.41 -20.57
N SER A 375 7.16 16.21 -20.62
CA SER A 375 7.73 14.89 -20.84
C SER A 375 7.45 13.98 -19.65
N ARG A 376 6.83 12.83 -19.94
CA ARG A 376 6.48 11.82 -18.95
C ARG A 376 7.68 11.31 -18.14
N PRO A 377 8.87 11.04 -18.72
CA PRO A 377 10.02 10.58 -17.95
C PRO A 377 10.46 11.60 -16.89
N LEU A 378 10.39 12.89 -17.19
CA LEU A 378 10.72 13.96 -16.25
C LEU A 378 9.70 14.02 -15.10
N GLN A 379 8.40 13.88 -15.38
CA GLN A 379 7.38 13.83 -14.32
C GLN A 379 7.54 12.62 -13.39
N VAL A 380 7.89 11.45 -13.96
CA VAL A 380 8.18 10.25 -13.17
C VAL A 380 9.47 10.43 -12.36
N LEU A 381 10.48 11.08 -12.94
CA LEU A 381 11.71 11.45 -12.23
C LEU A 381 11.39 12.36 -11.03
N ASP A 382 10.65 13.45 -11.24
CA ASP A 382 10.28 14.40 -10.17
C ASP A 382 9.52 13.71 -9.04
N HIS A 383 8.54 12.86 -9.37
CA HIS A 383 7.80 12.09 -8.37
C HIS A 383 8.70 11.09 -7.62
N THR A 384 9.63 10.45 -8.33
CA THR A 384 10.62 9.54 -7.73
C THR A 384 11.57 10.30 -6.80
N MET A 385 12.05 11.47 -7.20
CA MET A 385 12.93 12.31 -6.40
C MET A 385 12.21 12.84 -5.15
N ALA A 386 10.94 13.21 -5.26
CA ALA A 386 10.13 13.62 -4.10
C ALA A 386 10.02 12.49 -3.06
N LEU A 387 9.84 11.23 -3.49
CA LEU A 387 9.87 10.07 -2.59
C LEU A 387 11.26 9.87 -1.96
N PHE A 388 12.33 9.97 -2.76
CA PHE A 388 13.69 9.78 -2.28
C PHE A 388 14.21 10.93 -1.39
N GLN A 389 13.60 12.11 -1.45
CA GLN A 389 13.86 13.18 -0.49
C GLN A 389 13.16 12.96 0.86
N ALA A 390 12.14 12.09 0.90
CA ALA A 390 11.42 11.73 2.10
C ALA A 390 12.04 10.52 2.84
N THR A 391 13.12 9.93 2.32
CA THR A 391 13.89 8.84 2.93
C THR A 391 15.05 9.37 3.77
#